data_AF-A0A7C1SM46-F1
#
_entry.id   AF-A0A7C1SM46-F1
#
_cell.length_a   1.000
_cell.length_b   1.000
_cell.length_c   1.000
_cell.angle_alpha   90.00
_cell.angle_beta   90.00
_cell.angle_gamma   90.00
#
_symmetry.space_group_name_H-M   'P 1'
#
loop_
_entity.id
_entity.type
_entity.pdbx_description
1 polymer ?
#
loop_
_entity_poly.entity_id
_entity_poly.type
_entity_poly.pdbx_seq_one_letter_code
_entity_poly.pdbx_strand_id
1 'polypeptide(L)'
;MDISTVIGAGELTELSRSVDLFNKTLNPRNGVKQGLDKDDFLKILIIQLTHQDPTEPMKDTEFVAQMAQFSTLEQMSNMNAEMAKVFNLISRSQALAILGKRVEITEGNLEITGIVEKVTGGEYPQLLVDGVYYDYANVKSVINE
;
A
#
# COMPACT_ATOMS: atom_id res chain seq x y z
N MET A 1 -36.02 29.15 -12.91
CA MET A 1 -34.94 29.72 -12.08
C MET A 1 -33.65 29.26 -12.75
N ASP A 2 -33.04 30.14 -13.51
CA ASP A 2 -31.90 29.82 -14.38
C ASP A 2 -30.61 29.81 -13.56
N ILE A 3 -29.98 28.64 -13.43
CA ILE A 3 -28.71 28.41 -12.70
C ILE A 3 -27.53 29.14 -13.37
N SER A 4 -27.75 29.77 -14.52
CA SER A 4 -26.82 30.61 -15.28
C SER A 4 -26.33 31.87 -14.56
N THR A 5 -26.90 32.25 -13.41
CA THR A 5 -26.63 33.54 -12.76
C THR A 5 -25.70 33.52 -11.53
N VAL A 6 -25.17 32.37 -11.10
CA VAL A 6 -24.35 32.28 -9.86
C VAL A 6 -22.86 31.98 -10.10
N ILE A 7 -22.44 31.77 -11.35
CA ILE A 7 -21.02 31.55 -11.67
C ILE A 7 -20.52 32.78 -12.42
N GLY A 8 -19.73 33.62 -11.74
CA GLY A 8 -19.10 34.76 -12.39
C GLY A 8 -18.25 34.28 -13.57
N ALA A 9 -18.23 35.03 -14.68
CA ALA A 9 -17.49 34.65 -15.90
C ALA A 9 -16.00 34.29 -15.66
N GLY A 10 -15.41 34.71 -14.53
CA GLY A 10 -14.09 34.29 -14.06
C GLY A 10 -14.01 32.82 -13.60
N GLU A 11 -14.98 32.32 -12.85
CA GLU A 11 -14.98 30.94 -12.33
C GLU A 11 -15.20 29.91 -13.45
N LEU A 12 -16.02 30.23 -14.45
CA LEU A 12 -16.21 29.38 -15.63
C LEU A 12 -14.91 29.28 -16.45
N THR A 13 -14.16 30.39 -16.53
CA THR A 13 -12.87 30.44 -17.24
C THR A 13 -11.79 29.65 -16.49
N GLU A 14 -11.75 29.72 -15.15
CA GLU A 14 -10.85 28.92 -14.33
C GLU A 14 -11.19 27.43 -14.39
N LEU A 15 -12.49 27.10 -14.43
CA LEU A 15 -12.96 25.73 -14.57
C LEU A 15 -12.61 25.15 -15.93
N SER A 16 -12.87 25.87 -17.03
CA SER A 16 -12.46 25.45 -18.38
C SER A 16 -10.94 25.31 -18.50
N ARG A 17 -10.17 26.23 -17.91
CA ARG A 17 -8.71 26.13 -17.89
C ARG A 17 -8.22 24.92 -17.10
N SER A 18 -8.90 24.56 -16.01
CA SER A 18 -8.58 23.36 -15.22
C SER A 18 -8.87 22.08 -16.00
N VAL A 19 -9.98 22.04 -16.75
CA VAL A 19 -10.33 20.94 -17.66
C VAL A 19 -9.31 20.81 -18.80
N ASP A 20 -8.87 21.92 -19.40
CA ASP A 20 -7.86 21.92 -20.46
C ASP A 20 -6.48 21.48 -19.97
N LEU A 21 -6.07 21.92 -18.78
CA LEU A 21 -4.82 21.49 -18.15
C LEU A 21 -4.87 19.98 -17.84
N PHE A 22 -6.02 19.48 -17.40
CA PHE A 22 -6.23 18.07 -17.13
C PHE A 22 -6.18 17.23 -18.42
N ASN A 23 -6.87 17.64 -19.48
CA ASN A 23 -6.77 17.00 -20.80
C ASN A 23 -5.33 16.99 -21.36
N LYS A 24 -4.56 18.01 -21.02
CA LYS A 24 -3.13 18.10 -21.40
C LYS A 24 -2.25 17.15 -20.57
N THR A 25 -2.62 16.85 -19.32
CA THR A 25 -1.94 15.82 -18.50
C THR A 25 -2.29 14.39 -18.90
N LEU A 26 -3.44 14.17 -19.56
CA LEU A 26 -3.83 12.87 -20.12
C LEU A 26 -3.09 12.51 -21.41
N ASN A 27 -2.36 13.46 -22.02
CA ASN A 27 -1.57 13.20 -23.22
C ASN A 27 -0.24 12.52 -22.80
N PRO A 28 0.00 11.24 -23.14
CA PRO A 28 0.99 10.37 -22.48
C PRO A 28 2.46 10.65 -22.86
N ARG A 29 2.77 11.86 -23.35
CA ARG A 29 4.09 12.18 -23.87
C ARG A 29 5.13 12.49 -22.79
N ASN A 30 4.72 12.73 -21.54
CA ASN A 30 5.63 12.93 -20.40
C ASN A 30 5.16 12.10 -19.21
N GLY A 31 5.94 11.09 -18.83
CA GLY A 31 5.63 10.13 -17.79
C GLY A 31 5.50 10.73 -16.39
N VAL A 32 4.31 11.17 -16.03
CA VAL A 32 3.95 11.44 -14.64
C VAL A 32 3.50 10.10 -14.03
N LYS A 33 4.45 9.42 -13.37
CA LYS A 33 4.20 8.29 -12.46
C LYS A 33 3.60 8.83 -11.15
N GLN A 34 2.38 9.33 -11.19
CA GLN A 34 1.60 9.55 -9.99
C GLN A 34 0.30 8.77 -10.21
N GLY A 35 0.16 7.67 -9.45
CA GLY A 35 -1.06 6.87 -9.46
C GLY A 35 -2.24 7.81 -9.31
N LEU A 36 -3.19 7.70 -10.23
CA LEU A 36 -4.42 8.48 -10.18
C LEU A 36 -5.12 8.13 -8.86
N ASP A 37 -5.23 9.11 -7.97
CA ASP A 37 -5.89 8.90 -6.68
C ASP A 37 -7.39 8.66 -6.89
N LYS A 38 -8.02 7.92 -5.98
CA LYS A 38 -9.46 7.59 -6.01
C LYS A 38 -10.33 8.85 -6.14
N ASP A 39 -9.87 9.96 -5.57
CA ASP A 39 -10.55 11.26 -5.63
C ASP A 39 -10.48 11.89 -7.03
N ASP A 40 -9.37 11.68 -7.75
CA ASP A 40 -9.24 12.13 -9.13
C ASP A 40 -10.03 11.23 -10.09
N PHE A 41 -10.15 9.93 -9.78
CA PHE A 41 -11.08 9.03 -10.47
C PHE A 41 -12.55 9.46 -10.30
N LEU A 42 -12.99 9.78 -9.07
CA LEU A 42 -14.36 10.22 -8.82
C LEU A 42 -14.67 11.56 -9.51
N LYS A 43 -13.69 12.48 -9.57
CA LYS A 43 -13.82 13.73 -10.35
C LYS A 43 -13.98 13.44 -11.83
N ILE A 44 -13.21 12.51 -12.41
CA ILE A 44 -13.35 12.12 -13.82
C ILE A 44 -14.72 11.50 -14.09
N LEU A 45 -15.22 10.65 -13.20
CA LEU A 45 -16.55 10.04 -13.33
C LEU A 45 -17.67 11.09 -13.31
N ILE A 46 -17.57 12.07 -12.41
CA ILE A 46 -18.54 13.18 -12.29
C ILE A 46 -18.44 14.12 -13.50
N ILE A 47 -17.22 14.38 -14.01
CA ILE A 47 -17.00 15.20 -15.21
C ILE A 47 -17.61 14.53 -16.44
N GLN A 48 -17.41 13.22 -16.64
CA GLN A 48 -18.04 12.50 -17.74
C GLN A 48 -19.57 12.53 -17.64
N LEU A 49 -20.13 12.31 -16.44
CA LEU A 49 -21.59 12.42 -16.22
C LEU A 49 -22.17 13.81 -16.50
N THR A 50 -21.37 14.87 -16.42
CA THR A 50 -21.81 16.27 -16.58
C THR A 50 -21.52 16.87 -17.95
N HIS A 51 -20.61 16.29 -18.74
CA HIS A 51 -20.14 16.86 -20.03
C HIS A 51 -20.25 15.91 -21.25
N GLN A 52 -20.97 14.79 -21.18
CA GLN A 52 -21.15 13.94 -22.37
C GLN A 52 -21.99 14.65 -23.45
N ASP A 53 -21.33 15.08 -24.53
CA ASP A 53 -21.95 15.25 -25.84
C ASP A 53 -22.40 13.85 -26.32
N PRO A 54 -23.68 13.65 -26.68
CA PRO A 54 -24.29 12.33 -26.95
C PRO A 54 -23.72 11.57 -28.16
N THR A 55 -22.72 12.10 -28.85
CA THR A 55 -22.26 11.56 -30.15
C THR A 55 -21.01 10.68 -30.09
N GLU A 56 -20.20 10.68 -29.01
CA GLU A 56 -19.01 9.79 -28.89
C GLU A 56 -18.74 9.22 -27.45
N PRO A 57 -19.64 8.40 -26.89
CA PRO A 57 -19.56 7.93 -25.49
C PRO A 57 -18.56 6.79 -25.19
N MET A 58 -17.85 6.23 -26.19
CA MET A 58 -17.28 4.87 -26.08
C MET A 58 -15.78 4.75 -25.81
N LYS A 59 -14.95 5.79 -26.00
CA LYS A 59 -13.48 5.67 -25.78
C LYS A 59 -13.05 5.92 -24.34
N ASP A 60 -13.81 6.70 -23.59
CA ASP A 60 -13.39 7.15 -22.25
C ASP A 60 -13.75 6.15 -21.15
N THR A 61 -14.68 5.22 -21.40
CA THR A 61 -15.09 4.19 -20.45
C THR A 61 -14.08 3.05 -20.32
N GLU A 62 -13.40 2.67 -21.40
CA GLU A 62 -12.40 1.59 -21.38
C GLU A 62 -11.15 1.99 -20.59
N PHE A 63 -10.70 3.25 -20.73
CA PHE A 63 -9.58 3.79 -19.96
C PHE A 63 -9.90 3.88 -18.46
N VAL A 64 -11.11 4.34 -18.12
CA VAL A 64 -11.61 4.40 -16.73
C VAL A 64 -11.67 3.01 -16.11
N ALA A 65 -12.13 2.00 -16.85
CA ALA A 65 -12.14 0.62 -16.39
C ALA A 65 -10.73 0.07 -16.11
N GLN A 66 -9.77 0.34 -17.00
CA GLN A 66 -8.38 -0.06 -16.81
C GLN A 66 -7.74 0.66 -15.61
N MET A 67 -7.99 1.97 -15.43
CA MET A 67 -7.48 2.72 -14.27
C MET A 67 -8.07 2.19 -12.95
N ALA A 68 -9.36 1.91 -12.89
CA ALA A 68 -9.96 1.27 -11.71
C ALA A 68 -9.31 -0.10 -11.40
N GLN A 69 -8.97 -0.87 -12.44
CA GLN A 69 -8.24 -2.12 -12.27
C GLN A 69 -6.81 -1.89 -11.75
N PHE A 70 -6.10 -0.86 -12.21
CA PHE A 70 -4.78 -0.52 -11.68
C PHE A 70 -4.83 -0.02 -10.24
N SER A 71 -5.77 0.88 -9.88
CA SER A 71 -5.93 1.38 -8.51
C SER A 71 -6.30 0.27 -7.53
N THR A 72 -7.12 -0.71 -7.94
CA THR A 72 -7.43 -1.87 -7.08
C THR A 72 -6.21 -2.77 -6.87
N LEU A 73 -5.38 -2.98 -7.90
CA LEU A 73 -4.12 -3.72 -7.77
C LEU A 73 -3.11 -2.99 -6.87
N GLU A 74 -2.99 -1.67 -7.00
CA GLU A 74 -2.14 -0.85 -6.14
C GLU A 74 -2.63 -0.89 -4.69
N GLN A 75 -3.94 -0.75 -4.46
CA GLN A 75 -4.52 -0.86 -3.12
C GLN A 75 -4.28 -2.25 -2.52
N MET A 76 -4.39 -3.32 -3.31
CA MET A 76 -4.07 -4.67 -2.87
C MET A 76 -2.58 -4.83 -2.55
N SER A 77 -1.70 -4.23 -3.35
CA SER A 77 -0.26 -4.21 -3.08
C SER A 77 0.06 -3.47 -1.78
N ASN A 78 -0.54 -2.30 -1.56
CA ASN A 78 -0.41 -1.53 -0.32
C ASN A 78 -0.94 -2.30 0.89
N MET A 79 -2.09 -2.97 0.76
CA MET A 79 -2.65 -3.82 1.80
C MET A 79 -1.70 -4.98 2.15
N ASN A 80 -1.13 -5.64 1.15
CA ASN A 80 -0.14 -6.71 1.38
C ASN A 80 1.10 -6.18 2.12
N ALA A 81 1.57 -4.97 1.80
CA ALA A 81 2.68 -4.34 2.50
C ALA A 81 2.35 -4.00 3.97
N GLU A 82 1.15 -3.48 4.24
CA GLU A 82 0.70 -3.25 5.62
C GLU A 82 0.52 -4.55 6.41
N MET A 83 0.01 -5.62 5.78
CA MET A 83 -0.06 -6.94 6.41
C MET A 83 1.31 -7.50 6.76
N ALA A 84 2.31 -7.31 5.90
CA ALA A 84 3.70 -7.70 6.20
C ALA A 84 4.23 -6.95 7.43
N LYS A 85 3.95 -5.64 7.57
CA LYS A 85 4.32 -4.87 8.77
C LYS A 85 3.66 -5.39 10.04
N VAL A 86 2.38 -5.76 9.97
CA VAL A 86 1.65 -6.36 11.11
C VAL A 86 2.28 -7.70 11.50
N PHE A 87 2.58 -8.55 10.52
CA PHE A 87 3.27 -9.82 10.78
C PHE A 87 4.62 -9.59 11.48
N ASN A 88 5.43 -8.65 10.99
CA ASN A 88 6.70 -8.29 11.61
C ASN A 88 6.55 -7.79 13.06
N LEU A 89 5.50 -7.01 13.35
CA LEU A 89 5.21 -6.57 14.72
C LEU A 89 4.85 -7.74 15.64
N ILE A 90 4.03 -8.68 15.17
CA ILE A 90 3.65 -9.88 15.93
C ILE A 90 4.89 -10.75 16.18
N SER A 91 5.69 -11.02 15.15
CA SER A 91 6.92 -11.82 15.26
C SER A 91 7.89 -11.21 16.27
N ARG A 92 8.09 -9.88 16.23
CA ARG A 92 8.88 -9.17 17.25
C ARG A 92 8.31 -9.33 18.66
N SER A 93 7.00 -9.18 18.83
CA SER A 93 6.36 -9.32 20.14
C SER A 93 6.54 -10.74 20.71
N GLN A 94 6.45 -11.77 19.87
CA GLN A 94 6.66 -13.16 20.31
C GLN A 94 8.13 -13.43 20.62
N ALA A 95 9.05 -12.93 19.79
CA ALA A 95 10.49 -13.05 20.04
C ALA A 95 10.88 -12.39 21.37
N LEU A 96 10.31 -11.23 21.71
CA LEU A 96 10.53 -10.60 23.01
C LEU A 96 9.97 -11.41 24.18
N ALA A 97 8.88 -12.15 23.99
CA ALA A 97 8.26 -12.96 25.03
C ALA A 97 9.08 -14.18 25.45
N ILE A 98 10.03 -14.61 24.61
CA ILE A 98 10.94 -15.73 24.88
C ILE A 98 12.30 -15.27 25.40
N LEU A 99 12.53 -13.97 25.55
CA LEU A 99 13.74 -13.44 26.18
C LEU A 99 13.89 -14.02 27.59
N GLY A 100 15.08 -14.55 27.90
CA GLY A 100 15.37 -15.21 29.17
C GLY A 100 14.79 -16.61 29.32
N LYS A 101 14.06 -17.13 28.32
CA LYS A 101 13.55 -18.52 28.32
C LYS A 101 14.55 -19.45 27.64
N ARG A 102 14.44 -20.74 27.96
CA ARG A 102 15.17 -21.79 27.26
C ARG A 102 14.43 -22.16 25.96
N VAL A 103 15.15 -22.24 24.85
CA VAL A 103 14.59 -22.56 23.54
C VAL A 103 15.38 -23.66 22.86
N GLU A 104 14.68 -24.42 22.02
CA GLU A 104 15.26 -25.38 21.08
C GLU A 104 15.20 -24.76 19.68
N ILE A 105 16.36 -24.63 19.03
CA ILE A 105 16.53 -24.02 17.72
C ILE A 105 17.02 -25.10 16.76
N THR A 106 16.43 -25.18 15.57
CA THR A 106 16.87 -26.08 14.52
C THR A 106 17.35 -25.29 13.32
N GLU A 107 18.65 -25.37 13.02
CA GLU A 107 19.26 -24.75 11.85
C GLU A 107 19.87 -25.84 10.94
N GLY A 108 19.13 -26.20 9.89
CA GLY A 108 19.47 -27.35 9.05
C GLY A 108 19.41 -28.66 9.83
N ASN A 109 20.56 -29.33 10.00
CA ASN A 109 20.68 -30.58 10.77
C ASN A 109 21.18 -30.36 12.21
N LEU A 110 21.38 -29.12 12.63
CA LEU A 110 21.86 -28.78 13.97
C LEU A 110 20.66 -28.46 14.86
N GLU A 111 20.57 -29.15 16.00
CA GLU A 111 19.66 -28.80 17.09
C GLU A 111 20.47 -28.15 18.21
N ILE A 112 20.14 -26.90 18.53
CA ILE A 112 20.76 -26.10 19.58
C ILE A 112 19.74 -25.90 20.69
N THR A 113 20.15 -26.06 21.94
CA THR A 113 19.31 -25.74 23.10
C THR A 113 20.07 -24.79 24.00
N GLY A 114 19.46 -23.67 24.35
CA GLY A 114 20.08 -22.67 25.22
C GLY A 114 19.11 -21.60 25.69
N ILE A 115 19.61 -20.67 26.52
CA ILE A 115 18.82 -19.56 27.04
C ILE A 115 18.93 -18.38 26.08
N VAL A 116 17.81 -17.72 25.79
CA VAL A 116 17.82 -16.49 24.99
C VAL A 116 18.34 -15.33 25.83
N GLU A 117 19.56 -14.90 25.54
CA GLU A 117 20.23 -13.79 26.25
C GLU A 117 19.80 -12.42 25.73
N LYS A 118 19.49 -12.33 24.43
CA LYS A 118 19.12 -11.08 23.77
C LYS A 118 18.20 -11.34 22.59
N VAL A 119 17.32 -10.40 22.30
CA VAL A 119 16.45 -10.38 21.11
C VAL A 119 16.72 -9.09 20.34
N THR A 120 16.95 -9.18 19.03
CA THR A 120 17.08 -7.99 18.18
C THR A 120 15.71 -7.45 17.78
N GLY A 121 15.57 -6.13 17.73
CA GLY A 121 14.37 -5.46 17.26
C GLY A 121 14.38 -5.25 15.75
N GLY A 122 14.95 -6.14 14.93
CA GLY A 122 14.96 -6.02 13.47
C GLY A 122 13.61 -6.36 12.85
N GLU A 123 13.48 -6.25 11.53
CA GLU A 123 12.32 -6.80 10.79
C GLU A 123 12.23 -8.32 10.97
N TYR A 124 13.40 -8.97 10.94
CA TYR A 124 13.60 -10.37 11.30
C TYR A 124 14.29 -10.42 12.67
N PRO A 125 13.57 -10.67 13.77
CA PRO A 125 14.17 -10.72 15.09
C PRO A 125 15.13 -11.90 15.20
N GLN A 126 16.31 -11.63 15.75
CA GLN A 126 17.35 -12.63 16.00
C GLN A 126 17.53 -12.83 17.50
N LEU A 127 17.83 -14.06 17.89
CA LEU A 127 18.03 -14.50 19.26
C LEU A 127 19.51 -14.75 19.48
N LEU A 128 20.08 -14.18 20.53
CA LEU A 128 21.42 -14.54 20.98
C LEU A 128 21.31 -15.72 21.95
N VAL A 129 21.91 -16.86 21.59
CA VAL A 129 21.98 -18.07 22.40
C VAL A 129 23.42 -18.56 22.39
N ASP A 130 24.03 -18.71 23.57
CA ASP A 130 25.43 -19.14 23.74
C ASP A 130 26.43 -18.30 22.91
N GLY A 131 26.18 -16.99 22.80
CA GLY A 131 27.01 -16.06 22.04
C GLY A 131 26.83 -16.08 20.52
N VAL A 132 25.93 -16.91 19.98
CA VAL A 132 25.62 -16.99 18.53
C VAL A 132 24.21 -16.46 18.25
N TYR A 133 24.06 -15.71 17.16
CA TYR A 133 22.75 -15.22 16.73
C TYR A 133 22.06 -16.22 15.82
N TYR A 134 20.81 -16.54 16.16
CA TYR A 134 19.92 -17.39 15.38
C TYR A 134 18.66 -16.62 14.98
N ASP A 135 18.06 -16.97 13.85
CA ASP A 135 16.76 -16.42 13.46
C ASP A 135 15.65 -16.94 14.39
N TYR A 136 14.76 -16.06 14.85
CA TYR A 136 13.56 -16.47 15.61
C TYR A 136 12.72 -17.50 14.86
N ALA A 137 12.69 -17.45 13.52
CA ALA A 137 11.98 -18.40 12.68
C ALA A 137 12.47 -19.86 12.85
N ASN A 138 13.69 -20.06 13.35
CA ASN A 138 14.28 -21.37 13.57
C ASN A 138 13.97 -21.96 14.97
N VAL A 139 13.22 -21.23 15.82
CA VAL A 139 12.79 -21.75 17.12
C VAL A 139 11.72 -22.82 16.92
N LYS A 140 12.03 -24.03 17.37
CA LYS A 140 11.13 -25.20 17.32
C LYS A 140 10.27 -25.29 18.57
N SER A 141 10.84 -25.03 19.75
CA SER A 141 10.11 -25.11 21.01
C SER A 141 10.66 -24.13 22.07
N VAL A 142 9.79 -23.70 22.97
CA VAL A 142 10.13 -22.87 24.13
C VAL A 142 9.86 -23.70 25.38
N ILE A 143 10.91 -23.93 26.17
CA ILE A 143 10.85 -24.72 27.39
C ILE A 143 10.69 -23.75 28.56
N ASN A 144 9.57 -23.88 29.27
CA ASN A 144 9.36 -23.20 30.54
C ASN A 144 9.91 -24.11 31.64
N GLU A 145 10.83 -23.59 32.47
CA GLU A 145 11.23 -24.27 33.71
C GLU A 145 10.07 -24.37 34.70
#